data_AF-A0A818ZW97-F1
#
_entry.id   AF-A0A818ZW97-F1
#
_cell.length_a   1.000
_cell.length_b   1.000
_cell.length_c   1.000
_cell.angle_alpha   90.00
_cell.angle_beta   90.00
_cell.angle_gamma   90.00
#
_symmetry.space_group_name_H-M   'P 1'
#
loop_
_entity.id
_entity.type
_entity.pdbx_description
1 polymer ?
#
loop_
_entity_poly.entity_id
_entity_poly.type
_entity_poly.pdbx_seq_one_letter_code
_entity_poly.pdbx_strand_id
1 'polypeptide(L)'
;MLPSPIALGTPVAVNQDGSIKRLDYKLNGSMAYLLIFIVYYLICYHYHMIPSTFLADHFTLLLVASNILSFIIAIAVSILAYQQNNYQFISQNFMYAFWMGYSRNPRLYNFDLKFFSKAARV
;
A
#
# COMPACT_ATOMS: atom_id res chain seq x y z
N MET A 1 -12.97 1.95 -2.38
CA MET A 1 -14.20 2.76 -2.41
C MET A 1 -14.61 3.13 -3.84
N LEU A 2 -13.70 3.13 -4.82
CA LEU A 2 -14.07 3.20 -6.23
C LEU A 2 -14.78 1.90 -6.69
N PRO A 3 -15.84 1.98 -7.51
CA PRO A 3 -16.52 0.81 -8.04
C PRO A 3 -15.61 0.07 -9.03
N SER A 4 -15.24 -1.17 -8.72
CA SER A 4 -14.34 -2.01 -9.55
C SER A 4 -14.87 -3.44 -9.64
N PRO A 5 -14.54 -4.17 -10.73
CA PRO A 5 -14.57 -5.61 -10.69
C PRO A 5 -13.55 -6.16 -9.67
N ILE A 6 -13.92 -7.25 -9.01
CA ILE A 6 -13.02 -7.98 -8.11
C ILE A 6 -12.27 -9.02 -8.95
N ALA A 7 -10.95 -8.94 -8.93
CA ALA A 7 -10.07 -9.91 -9.58
C ALA A 7 -9.40 -10.82 -8.55
N LEU A 8 -9.27 -12.10 -8.89
CA LEU A 8 -8.56 -13.08 -8.06
C LEU A 8 -7.06 -12.98 -8.29
N GLY A 9 -6.30 -12.90 -7.20
CA GLY A 9 -4.84 -12.93 -7.23
C GLY A 9 -4.25 -14.32 -7.45
N THR A 10 -2.92 -14.37 -7.47
CA THR A 10 -2.16 -15.62 -7.54
C THR A 10 -2.44 -16.53 -6.35
N PRO A 11 -2.32 -17.87 -6.51
CA PRO A 11 -2.46 -18.82 -5.41
C PRO A 11 -1.52 -18.48 -4.25
N VAL A 12 -2.07 -18.34 -3.05
CA VAL A 12 -1.30 -17.94 -1.84
C VAL A 12 -0.97 -19.15 -1.00
N ALA A 13 -1.94 -20.05 -0.81
CA ALA A 13 -1.81 -21.29 -0.07
C ALA A 13 -2.83 -22.30 -0.59
N VAL A 14 -2.59 -23.59 -0.34
CA VAL A 14 -3.57 -24.66 -0.56
C VAL A 14 -4.21 -24.96 0.79
N ASN A 15 -5.54 -24.94 0.87
CA ASN A 15 -6.29 -25.33 2.06
C ASN A 15 -6.16 -26.85 2.28
N GLN A 16 -6.46 -27.32 3.48
CA GLN A 16 -6.39 -28.75 3.82
C GLN A 16 -7.30 -29.62 2.93
N ASP A 17 -8.36 -29.03 2.37
CA ASP A 17 -9.30 -29.66 1.43
C ASP A 17 -8.79 -29.74 -0.03
N GLY A 18 -7.54 -29.33 -0.30
CA GLY A 18 -6.98 -29.24 -1.65
C GLY A 18 -7.44 -28.01 -2.45
N SER A 19 -8.33 -27.19 -1.90
CA SER A 19 -8.79 -25.95 -2.54
C SER A 19 -7.71 -24.85 -2.48
N ILE A 20 -7.55 -24.11 -3.57
CA ILE A 20 -6.53 -23.05 -3.68
C ILE A 20 -7.08 -21.76 -3.07
N LYS A 21 -6.43 -21.25 -2.02
CA LYS A 21 -6.73 -19.94 -1.45
C LYS A 21 -6.18 -18.84 -2.37
N ARG A 22 -7.08 -18.11 -3.01
CA ARG A 22 -6.79 -16.89 -3.77
C ARG A 22 -7.32 -15.69 -3.01
N LEU A 23 -6.64 -14.56 -3.19
CA LEU A 23 -7.01 -13.32 -2.55
C LEU A 23 -7.75 -12.43 -3.54
N ASP A 24 -8.82 -11.78 -3.05
CA ASP A 24 -9.57 -10.81 -3.83
C ASP A 24 -8.84 -9.47 -3.89
N TYR A 25 -8.84 -8.86 -5.07
CA TYR A 25 -8.28 -7.53 -5.34
C TYR A 25 -9.28 -6.67 -6.11
N LYS A 26 -9.57 -5.48 -5.58
CA LYS A 26 -10.31 -4.44 -6.30
C LYS A 26 -9.32 -3.60 -7.11
N LEU A 27 -9.39 -3.71 -8.43
CA LEU A 27 -8.42 -3.09 -9.34
C LEU A 27 -9.05 -1.89 -10.04
N ASN A 28 -8.62 -0.69 -9.67
CA ASN A 28 -9.11 0.58 -10.23
C ASN A 28 -7.99 1.61 -10.41
N GLY A 29 -6.81 1.17 -10.88
CA GLY A 29 -5.65 2.05 -11.05
C GLY A 29 -5.89 3.19 -12.03
N SER A 30 -6.51 2.91 -13.18
CA SER A 30 -6.76 3.92 -14.24
C SER A 30 -7.73 5.01 -13.79
N MET A 31 -8.85 4.63 -13.18
CA MET A 31 -9.83 5.58 -12.64
C MET A 31 -9.24 6.40 -11.50
N ALA A 32 -8.49 5.76 -10.59
CA ALA A 32 -7.81 6.47 -9.51
C ALA A 32 -6.79 7.49 -10.04
N TYR A 33 -6.02 7.11 -11.07
CA TYR A 33 -5.07 7.99 -11.73
C TYR A 33 -5.77 9.23 -12.32
N LEU A 34 -6.80 9.04 -13.15
CA LEU A 34 -7.56 10.15 -13.73
C LEU A 34 -8.17 11.08 -12.66
N LEU A 35 -8.71 10.50 -11.59
CA LEU A 35 -9.28 11.27 -10.49
C LEU A 35 -8.22 12.15 -9.82
N ILE A 36 -6.99 11.63 -9.61
CA ILE A 36 -5.88 12.40 -9.04
C ILE A 36 -5.52 13.60 -9.92
N PHE A 37 -5.46 13.44 -11.26
CA PHE A 37 -5.19 14.58 -12.17
C PHE A 37 -6.30 15.62 -12.15
N ILE A 38 -7.56 15.19 -12.16
CA ILE A 38 -8.70 16.10 -12.09
C ILE A 38 -8.67 16.88 -10.78
N VAL A 39 -8.45 16.20 -9.66
CA VAL A 39 -8.35 16.84 -8.33
C VAL A 39 -7.18 17.80 -8.27
N TYR A 40 -6.00 17.41 -8.78
CA TYR A 40 -4.84 18.28 -8.85
C TYR A 40 -5.11 19.55 -9.68
N TYR A 41 -5.70 19.39 -10.87
CA TYR A 41 -6.08 20.51 -11.73
C TYR A 41 -7.07 21.44 -11.03
N LEU A 42 -8.11 20.90 -10.40
CA LEU A 42 -9.10 21.71 -9.69
C LEU A 42 -8.45 22.50 -8.54
N ILE A 43 -7.63 21.86 -7.72
CA ILE A 43 -7.01 22.49 -6.54
C ILE A 43 -6.01 23.58 -6.96
N CYS A 44 -5.12 23.29 -7.91
CA CYS A 44 -4.03 24.20 -8.27
C CYS A 44 -4.46 25.26 -9.29
N TYR A 45 -5.25 24.89 -10.30
CA TYR A 45 -5.57 25.77 -11.42
C TYR A 45 -6.93 26.46 -11.27
N HIS A 46 -7.96 25.76 -10.77
CA HIS A 46 -9.30 26.36 -10.66
C HIS A 46 -9.50 27.12 -9.34
N TYR A 47 -9.11 26.52 -8.21
CA TYR A 47 -9.30 27.11 -6.89
C TYR A 47 -8.08 27.85 -6.35
N HIS A 48 -6.92 27.75 -7.02
CA HIS A 48 -5.66 28.39 -6.62
C HIS A 48 -5.26 28.17 -5.15
N MET A 49 -5.68 27.04 -4.56
CA MET A 49 -5.45 26.78 -3.12
C MET A 49 -3.98 26.45 -2.83
N ILE A 50 -3.30 25.86 -3.80
CA ILE A 50 -1.91 25.41 -3.69
C ILE A 50 -1.18 25.82 -4.97
N PRO A 51 0.00 26.46 -4.88
CA PRO A 51 0.79 26.79 -6.06
C PRO A 51 1.23 25.51 -6.78
N SER A 52 1.26 25.54 -8.11
CA SER A 52 1.70 24.39 -8.90
C SER A 52 3.17 24.01 -8.64
N THR A 53 3.98 24.97 -8.19
CA THR A 53 5.39 24.78 -7.80
C THR A 53 5.58 24.20 -6.41
N PHE A 54 4.51 24.05 -5.61
CA PHE A 54 4.58 23.63 -4.20
C PHE A 54 5.45 22.37 -4.00
N LEU A 55 5.31 21.40 -4.90
CA LEU A 55 6.06 20.14 -4.86
C LEU A 55 7.56 20.35 -5.05
N ALA A 56 7.96 21.25 -5.95
CA ALA A 56 9.36 21.58 -6.21
C ALA A 56 9.95 22.37 -5.04
N ASP A 57 9.20 23.34 -4.52
CA ASP A 57 9.64 24.23 -3.45
C ASP A 57 9.87 23.47 -2.12
N HIS A 58 9.11 22.40 -1.89
CA HIS A 58 9.14 21.61 -0.64
C HIS A 58 9.69 20.19 -0.82
N PHE A 59 10.38 19.92 -1.94
CA PHE A 59 10.82 18.57 -2.31
C PHE A 59 11.66 17.90 -1.20
N THR A 60 12.63 18.62 -0.64
CA THR A 60 13.50 18.12 0.43
C THR A 60 12.71 17.73 1.68
N LEU A 61 11.72 18.54 2.06
CA LEU A 61 10.88 18.28 3.22
C LEU A 61 9.99 17.06 2.98
N LEU A 62 9.42 16.94 1.79
CA LEU A 62 8.63 15.76 1.38
C LEU A 62 9.46 14.48 1.37
N LEU A 63 10.73 14.56 0.95
CA LEU A 63 11.65 13.42 0.97
C LEU A 63 11.91 12.94 2.40
N VAL A 64 12.18 13.84 3.34
CA VAL A 64 12.38 13.48 4.75
C VAL A 64 11.08 12.93 5.36
N ALA A 65 9.95 13.59 5.11
CA ALA A 65 8.64 13.13 5.57
C ALA A 65 8.29 11.73 5.04
N SER A 66 8.57 11.46 3.76
CA SER A 66 8.35 10.16 3.14
C SER A 66 9.21 9.05 3.76
N ASN A 67 10.46 9.36 4.10
CA ASN A 67 11.33 8.40 4.80
C ASN A 67 10.78 8.06 6.19
N ILE A 68 10.44 9.09 6.98
CA ILE A 68 9.85 8.90 8.32
C ILE A 68 8.55 8.10 8.22
N LEU A 69 7.67 8.45 7.28
CA LEU A 69 6.42 7.75 7.04
C LEU A 69 6.64 6.27 6.67
N SER A 70 7.67 5.98 5.86
CA SER A 70 8.00 4.60 5.48
C SER A 70 8.39 3.75 6.69
N PHE A 71 9.17 4.31 7.62
CA PHE A 71 9.49 3.62 8.89
C PHE A 71 8.24 3.43 9.77
N ILE A 72 7.38 4.45 9.88
CA ILE A 72 6.12 4.35 10.62
C ILE A 72 5.22 3.24 10.04
N ILE A 73 5.08 3.18 8.72
CA ILE A 73 4.29 2.14 8.04
C ILE A 73 4.91 0.75 8.28
N ALA A 74 6.24 0.61 8.19
CA ALA A 74 6.91 -0.66 8.45
C ALA A 74 6.66 -1.17 9.89
N ILE A 75 6.72 -0.27 10.88
CA ILE A 75 6.39 -0.59 12.28
C ILE A 75 4.91 -0.98 12.40
N ALA A 76 4.00 -0.19 11.82
CA ALA A 76 2.57 -0.47 11.87
C ALA A 76 2.21 -1.83 11.25
N VAL A 77 2.83 -2.19 10.11
CA VAL A 77 2.66 -3.50 9.47
C VAL A 77 3.17 -4.63 10.36
N SER A 78 4.29 -4.41 11.06
CA SER A 78 4.85 -5.40 11.98
C SER A 78 3.89 -5.66 13.15
N ILE A 79 3.29 -4.61 13.71
CA ILE A 79 2.27 -4.72 14.77
C ILE A 79 1.01 -5.42 14.25
N LEU A 80 0.53 -5.07 13.05
CA LEU A 80 -0.64 -5.71 12.44
C LEU A 80 -0.41 -7.20 12.19
N ALA A 81 0.79 -7.57 11.74
CA ALA A 81 1.15 -8.98 11.57
C ALA A 81 1.11 -9.72 12.91
N TYR A 82 1.52 -9.05 14.00
CA TYR A 82 1.46 -9.61 15.34
C TYR A 82 0.02 -9.87 15.80
N GLN A 83 -0.86 -8.87 15.63
CA GLN A 83 -2.27 -8.96 16.01
C GLN A 83 -3.04 -10.03 15.21
N GLN A 84 -2.70 -10.21 13.94
CA GLN A 84 -3.38 -11.17 13.05
C GLN A 84 -2.83 -12.61 13.17
N ASN A 85 -1.83 -12.86 14.03
CA ASN A 85 -1.12 -14.13 14.15
C ASN A 85 -0.64 -14.70 12.79
N ASN A 86 -0.35 -13.81 11.83
CA ASN A 86 -0.07 -14.17 10.44
C ASN A 86 1.43 -14.04 10.14
N TYR A 87 2.23 -14.77 10.91
CA TYR A 87 3.68 -14.80 10.78
C TYR A 87 4.07 -15.86 9.75
N GLN A 88 4.47 -15.44 8.55
CA GLN A 88 4.96 -16.38 7.54
C GLN A 88 6.48 -16.54 7.57
N PHE A 89 7.19 -15.55 8.15
CA PHE A 89 8.65 -15.55 8.26
C PHE A 89 9.04 -15.25 9.70
N ILE A 90 9.13 -16.29 10.53
CA ILE A 90 9.69 -16.18 11.88
C ILE A 90 11.20 -16.45 11.74
N SER A 91 11.98 -15.39 11.52
CA SER A 91 13.43 -15.45 11.76
C SER A 91 13.69 -15.16 13.23
N GLN A 92 14.69 -15.82 13.82
CA GLN A 92 15.09 -15.56 15.21
C GLN A 92 15.71 -14.16 15.38
N ASN A 93 16.11 -13.50 14.30
CA ASN A 93 16.64 -12.14 14.33
C ASN A 93 15.56 -11.10 14.01
N PHE A 94 15.25 -10.25 15.00
CA PHE A 94 14.27 -9.16 14.89
C PHE A 94 14.58 -8.19 13.75
N MET A 95 15.84 -7.77 13.58
CA MET A 95 16.23 -6.82 12.53
C MET A 95 16.02 -7.38 11.14
N TYR A 96 16.31 -8.66 10.95
CA TYR A 96 16.06 -9.35 9.69
C TYR A 96 14.56 -9.50 9.42
N ALA A 97 13.77 -9.88 10.43
CA ALA A 97 12.32 -10.03 10.30
C ALA A 97 11.63 -8.68 10.01
N PHE A 98 12.09 -7.60 10.62
CA PHE A 98 11.62 -6.24 10.32
C PHE A 98 11.91 -5.83 8.87
N TRP A 99 13.12 -6.10 8.37
CA TRP A 99 13.51 -5.77 7.01
C TRP A 99 12.76 -6.58 5.94
N MET A 100 12.56 -7.88 6.19
CA MET A 100 11.86 -8.79 5.28
C MET A 100 10.34 -8.64 5.34
N GLY A 101 9.82 -8.15 6.47
CA GLY A 101 8.41 -8.08 6.78
C GLY A 101 7.86 -9.40 7.37
N TYR A 102 7.02 -9.27 8.39
CA TYR A 102 6.45 -10.40 9.13
C TYR A 102 5.32 -11.13 8.39
N SER A 103 4.62 -10.44 7.50
CA SER A 103 3.48 -10.97 6.74
C SER A 103 3.72 -10.85 5.24
N ARG A 104 3.34 -11.89 4.48
CA ARG A 104 3.54 -11.94 3.01
C ARG A 104 2.69 -10.92 2.25
N ASN A 105 1.46 -10.70 2.70
CA ASN A 105 0.47 -9.75 2.14
C ASN A 105 -0.28 -9.09 3.32
N PRO A 106 0.32 -8.08 3.97
CA PRO A 106 -0.32 -7.38 5.07
C PRO A 106 -1.57 -6.64 4.58
N ARG A 107 -2.71 -6.93 5.23
CA ARG A 107 -4.01 -6.39 4.86
C ARG A 107 -4.61 -5.59 6.00
N LEU A 108 -5.09 -4.41 5.66
CA LEU A 108 -6.01 -3.65 6.48
C LEU A 108 -7.41 -3.83 5.87
N TYR A 109 -8.16 -4.78 6.42
CA TYR A 109 -9.44 -5.23 5.86
C TYR A 109 -9.30 -5.69 4.39
N ASN A 110 -9.90 -4.94 3.45
CA ASN A 110 -9.86 -5.22 2.01
C ASN A 110 -8.73 -4.49 1.28
N PHE A 111 -7.85 -3.79 2.01
CA PHE A 111 -6.74 -3.03 1.44
C PHE A 111 -5.43 -3.79 1.63
N ASP A 112 -4.82 -4.19 0.52
CA ASP A 112 -3.53 -4.89 0.51
C ASP A 112 -2.39 -3.87 0.34
N LEU A 113 -1.63 -3.67 1.42
CA LEU A 113 -0.58 -2.65 1.49
C LEU A 113 0.56 -2.94 0.50
N LYS A 114 0.87 -4.22 0.27
CA LYS A 114 1.93 -4.62 -0.66
C LYS A 114 1.54 -4.33 -2.10
N PHE A 115 0.28 -4.61 -2.46
CA PHE A 115 -0.23 -4.32 -3.79
C PHE A 115 -0.29 -2.81 -4.04
N PHE A 116 -0.79 -2.05 -3.05
CA PHE A 116 -0.87 -0.59 -3.13
C PHE A 116 0.49 0.07 -3.34
N SER A 117 1.51 -0.26 -2.55
CA SER A 117 2.84 0.34 -2.67
C SER A 117 3.55 -0.02 -3.98
N LYS A 118 3.18 -1.14 -4.61
CA LYS A 118 3.72 -1.51 -5.93
C LYS A 118 3.08 -0.71 -7.05
N ALA A 119 1.81 -0.31 -6.93
CA ALA A 119 1.12 0.50 -7.94
C ALA A 119 1.75 1.89 -8.14
N ALA A 120 2.59 2.35 -7.20
CA ALA A 120 3.39 3.57 -7.33
C ALA A 120 4.68 3.41 -8.18
N ARG A 121 5.01 2.19 -8.63
CA ARG A 121 6.06 1.93 -9.62
C ARG A 121 5.39 1.74 -10.99
N VAL A 122 5.02 2.84 -11.63
CA VAL A 122 4.69 2.88 -13.06
C VAL A 122 5.89 3.46 -13.80
#